data_AF-A0A4Q7QCC4-F1
#
_entry.id   AF-A0A4Q7QCC4-F1
#
_cell.length_a   1.000
_cell.length_b   1.000
_cell.length_c   1.000
_cell.angle_alpha   90.00
_cell.angle_beta   90.00
_cell.angle_gamma   90.00
#
_symmetry.space_group_name_H-M   'P 1'
#
loop_
_entity.id
_entity.type
_entity.pdbx_description
1 polymer ?
#
loop_
_entity_poly.entity_id
_entity_poly.type
_entity_poly.pdbx_seq_one_letter_code
_entity_poly.pdbx_strand_id
1 'polypeptide(L)'
;MKKLVFLFITLIVVLTGCSQNTSPEEIADTAYKWEKAKFDRDYKKEQKFIYEKGSYEVHKTAKKVNSGLRYEDIRFEIYYDKELEQYYVLADFDNPNGDNAVEENIVLRERDDMWKIDISKSSDIVRDEIKKDYKREACIHCK
;
A
#
# COMPACT_ATOMS: atom_id res chain seq x y z
N MET A 1 43.83 27.30 -23.37
CA MET A 1 42.53 27.11 -22.66
C MET A 1 41.46 27.18 -23.73
N LYS A 2 40.57 26.22 -24.01
CA LYS A 2 39.92 25.15 -23.26
C LYS A 2 39.75 23.92 -24.18
N LYS A 3 40.00 22.71 -23.67
CA LYS A 3 39.61 21.45 -24.31
C LYS A 3 38.13 21.20 -23.97
N LEU A 4 37.27 20.99 -24.96
CA LEU A 4 35.89 20.55 -24.74
C LEU A 4 35.80 19.09 -25.19
N VAL A 5 35.86 18.21 -24.20
CA VAL A 5 35.62 16.77 -24.34
C VAL A 5 34.11 16.59 -24.37
N PHE A 6 33.56 16.24 -25.54
CA PHE A 6 32.18 15.75 -25.63
C PHE A 6 32.17 14.27 -25.25
N LEU A 7 31.84 14.01 -23.99
CA LEU A 7 31.58 12.66 -23.48
C LEU A 7 30.13 12.28 -23.83
N PHE A 8 30.01 11.24 -24.66
CA PHE A 8 28.80 10.46 -24.88
C PHE A 8 28.23 9.98 -23.54
N ILE A 9 26.97 10.27 -23.26
CA ILE A 9 26.20 9.57 -22.22
C ILE A 9 25.13 8.77 -22.95
N THR A 10 25.46 7.52 -23.25
CA THR A 10 24.46 6.49 -23.55
C THR A 10 23.65 6.25 -22.29
N LEU A 11 22.40 6.71 -22.29
CA LEU A 11 21.42 6.44 -21.24
C LEU A 11 20.97 4.98 -21.41
N ILE A 12 21.66 4.05 -20.75
CA ILE A 12 21.17 2.69 -20.57
C ILE A 12 20.09 2.77 -19.50
N VAL A 13 18.84 2.92 -19.92
CA VAL A 13 17.69 2.65 -19.04
C VAL A 13 17.63 1.14 -18.90
N VAL A 14 18.22 0.63 -17.83
CA VAL A 14 18.06 -0.76 -17.42
C VAL A 14 16.62 -0.89 -16.91
N LEU A 15 15.70 -1.23 -17.81
CA LEU A 15 14.36 -1.77 -17.47
C LEU A 15 14.54 -3.20 -16.96
N THR A 16 15.12 -3.36 -15.78
CA THR A 16 14.98 -4.60 -15.02
C THR A 16 13.75 -4.43 -14.16
N GLY A 17 12.63 -5.00 -14.61
CA GLY A 17 11.51 -5.34 -13.72
C GLY A 17 12.04 -6.27 -12.64
N CYS A 18 12.35 -5.70 -11.48
CA CYS A 18 12.80 -6.40 -10.30
C CYS A 18 11.68 -6.39 -9.27
N SER A 19 10.52 -6.97 -9.58
CA SER A 19 9.45 -7.17 -8.59
C SER A 19 9.82 -8.22 -7.52
N GLN A 20 10.96 -8.90 -7.67
CA GLN A 20 11.39 -9.98 -6.76
C GLN A 20 11.98 -9.55 -5.41
N ASN A 21 12.15 -8.25 -5.13
CA ASN A 21 12.78 -7.77 -3.88
C ASN A 21 11.92 -6.82 -3.05
N THR A 22 10.60 -6.76 -3.27
CA THR A 22 9.75 -5.95 -2.40
C THR A 22 9.76 -6.54 -0.99
N SER A 23 10.19 -5.76 0.00
CA SER A 23 10.18 -6.22 1.39
C SER A 23 8.76 -6.18 1.95
N PRO A 24 8.41 -7.09 2.88
CA PRO A 24 7.12 -7.01 3.57
C PRO A 24 6.92 -5.67 4.30
N GLU A 25 8.00 -5.04 4.79
CA GLU A 25 7.95 -3.71 5.40
C GLU A 25 7.52 -2.61 4.42
N GLU A 26 7.91 -2.69 3.14
CA GLU A 26 7.47 -1.73 2.11
C GLU A 26 5.98 -1.87 1.81
N ILE A 27 5.49 -3.12 1.75
CA ILE A 27 4.07 -3.44 1.60
C ILE A 27 3.26 -2.92 2.79
N ALA A 28 3.75 -3.16 4.02
CA ALA A 28 3.14 -2.64 5.25
C ALA A 28 3.12 -1.11 5.29
N ASP A 29 4.22 -0.45 4.92
CA ASP A 29 4.31 1.02 4.89
C ASP A 29 3.35 1.63 3.85
N THR A 30 3.18 0.97 2.70
CA THR A 30 2.19 1.40 1.70
C THR A 30 0.76 1.28 2.24
N ALA A 31 0.43 0.14 2.86
CA ALA A 31 -0.87 -0.06 3.52
C ALA A 31 -1.12 0.95 4.65
N TYR A 32 -0.11 1.22 5.49
CA TYR A 32 -0.18 2.23 6.53
C TYR A 32 -0.44 3.63 5.97
N LYS A 33 0.32 4.05 4.95
CA LYS A 33 0.17 5.40 4.37
C LYS A 33 -1.21 5.59 3.75
N TRP A 34 -1.78 4.52 3.20
CA TRP A 34 -3.17 4.48 2.75
C TRP A 34 -4.16 4.67 3.92
N GLU A 35 -4.07 3.85 4.97
CA GLU A 35 -4.95 3.97 6.15
C GLU A 35 -4.81 5.34 6.84
N LYS A 36 -3.58 5.83 6.98
CA LYS A 36 -3.32 7.17 7.52
C LYS A 36 -4.00 8.24 6.67
N ALA A 37 -3.93 8.13 5.34
CA ALA A 37 -4.59 9.08 4.45
C ALA A 37 -6.12 9.02 4.59
N LYS A 38 -6.72 7.83 4.68
CA LYS A 38 -8.15 7.63 4.95
C LYS A 38 -8.58 8.29 6.26
N PHE A 39 -7.90 7.97 7.36
CA PHE A 39 -8.25 8.50 8.68
C PHE A 39 -7.96 9.99 8.83
N ASP A 40 -6.96 10.53 8.13
CA ASP A 40 -6.72 11.97 8.02
C ASP A 40 -7.69 12.67 7.06
N ARG A 41 -8.46 11.91 6.28
CA ARG A 41 -9.30 12.43 5.19
C ARG A 41 -8.49 13.26 4.20
N ASP A 42 -7.25 12.84 3.95
CA ASP A 42 -6.33 13.51 3.01
C ASP A 42 -6.56 12.96 1.61
N TYR A 43 -7.67 13.40 0.98
CA TYR A 43 -8.08 12.95 -0.35
C TYR A 43 -6.96 13.03 -1.39
N LYS A 44 -6.11 14.07 -1.37
CA LYS A 44 -5.00 14.19 -2.31
C LYS A 44 -3.95 13.10 -2.12
N LYS A 45 -3.74 12.61 -0.90
CA LYS A 45 -2.85 11.46 -0.63
C LYS A 45 -3.53 10.15 -0.97
N GLU A 46 -4.80 9.97 -0.61
CA GLU A 46 -5.59 8.79 -0.98
C GLU A 46 -5.48 8.50 -2.49
N GLN A 47 -5.70 9.52 -3.32
CA GLN A 47 -5.63 9.40 -4.77
C GLN A 47 -4.25 9.01 -5.31
N LYS A 48 -3.16 9.15 -4.53
CA LYS A 48 -1.82 8.71 -4.94
C LYS A 48 -1.60 7.23 -4.70
N PHE A 49 -2.34 6.62 -3.79
CA PHE A 49 -2.19 5.22 -3.41
C PHE A 49 -3.12 4.29 -4.18
N ILE A 50 -4.26 4.77 -4.68
CA ILE A 50 -5.21 3.89 -5.38
C ILE A 50 -4.75 3.50 -6.78
N TYR A 51 -5.06 2.25 -7.16
CA TYR A 51 -4.73 1.68 -8.46
C TYR A 51 -5.56 2.34 -9.56
N GLU A 52 -6.86 2.49 -9.35
CA GLU A 52 -7.76 3.19 -10.26
C GLU A 52 -8.15 4.55 -9.69
N LYS A 53 -7.78 5.62 -10.39
CA LYS A 53 -8.09 6.99 -9.95
C LYS A 53 -9.60 7.20 -9.88
N GLY A 54 -10.09 7.78 -8.79
CA GLY A 54 -11.53 8.00 -8.59
C GLY A 54 -12.31 6.78 -8.11
N SER A 55 -11.66 5.64 -7.86
CA SER A 55 -12.31 4.46 -7.25
C SER A 55 -12.65 4.65 -5.77
N TYR A 56 -12.11 5.70 -5.13
CA TYR A 56 -12.41 6.07 -3.75
C TYR A 56 -12.56 7.60 -3.63
N GLU A 57 -13.79 8.07 -3.41
CA GLU A 57 -14.14 9.50 -3.42
C GLU A 57 -14.78 9.98 -2.11
N VAL A 58 -14.81 9.12 -1.08
CA VAL A 58 -15.49 9.35 0.20
C VAL A 58 -15.07 10.67 0.85
N HIS A 59 -13.79 11.05 0.74
CA HIS A 59 -13.24 12.24 1.37
C HIS A 59 -13.01 13.43 0.42
N LYS A 60 -13.52 13.40 -0.82
CA LYS A 60 -13.31 14.46 -1.82
C LYS A 60 -13.65 15.86 -1.31
N THR A 61 -14.73 15.98 -0.53
CA THR A 61 -15.23 17.23 0.04
C THR A 61 -15.02 17.31 1.55
N ALA A 62 -14.37 16.32 2.16
CA ALA A 62 -14.17 16.27 3.59
C ALA A 62 -13.08 17.25 4.03
N LYS A 63 -13.23 17.81 5.23
CA LYS A 63 -12.15 18.56 5.87
C LYS A 63 -11.08 17.58 6.35
N LYS A 64 -9.84 17.84 5.94
CA LYS A 64 -8.66 17.12 6.43
C LYS A 64 -8.51 17.28 7.94
N VAL A 65 -8.15 16.19 8.62
CA VAL A 65 -7.88 16.12 10.05
C VAL A 65 -6.52 15.46 10.30
N ASN A 66 -6.08 15.43 11.55
CA ASN A 66 -5.00 14.55 11.99
C ASN A 66 -5.62 13.50 12.90
N SER A 67 -5.69 12.26 12.43
CA SER A 67 -6.21 11.15 13.23
C SER A 67 -5.30 10.77 14.40
N GLY A 68 -3.99 11.06 14.30
CA GLY A 68 -3.01 10.55 15.26
C GLY A 68 -2.61 9.08 15.04
N LEU A 69 -3.14 8.39 14.02
CA LEU A 69 -2.79 7.01 13.70
C LEU A 69 -1.30 6.85 13.38
N ARG A 70 -0.60 5.96 14.09
CA ARG A 70 0.83 5.69 13.87
C ARG A 70 1.03 4.30 13.27
N TYR A 71 2.21 4.06 12.71
CA TYR A 71 2.54 2.80 12.05
C TYR A 71 2.53 1.64 13.05
N GLU A 72 3.08 1.88 14.24
CA GLU A 72 3.12 0.93 15.36
C GLU A 72 1.74 0.58 15.95
N ASP A 73 0.71 1.37 15.65
CA ASP A 73 -0.65 1.13 16.15
C ASP A 73 -1.40 0.10 15.27
N ILE A 74 -0.81 -0.33 14.13
CA ILE A 74 -1.46 -1.23 13.18
C ILE A 74 -0.71 -2.57 13.12
N ARG A 75 -1.45 -3.65 13.31
CA ARG A 75 -1.02 -5.02 13.02
C ARG A 75 -1.24 -5.31 11.54
N PHE A 76 -0.23 -5.86 10.86
CA PHE A 76 -0.34 -6.27 9.47
C PHE A 76 0.00 -7.76 9.32
N GLU A 77 -0.90 -8.53 8.72
CA GLU A 77 -0.58 -9.84 8.15
C GLU A 77 -0.48 -9.73 6.63
N ILE A 78 0.62 -10.21 6.05
CA ILE A 78 0.94 -10.03 4.63
C ILE A 78 1.03 -11.39 3.96
N TYR A 79 0.34 -11.52 2.84
CA TYR A 79 0.28 -12.72 2.01
C TYR A 79 0.57 -12.33 0.57
N TYR A 80 1.34 -13.16 -0.14
CA TYR A 80 1.66 -12.92 -1.54
C TYR A 80 1.00 -13.96 -2.44
N ASP A 81 0.29 -13.46 -3.45
CA ASP A 81 -0.27 -14.25 -4.53
C ASP A 81 0.70 -14.24 -5.71
N LYS A 82 1.36 -15.38 -5.94
CA LYS A 82 2.32 -15.51 -7.03
C LYS A 82 1.67 -15.58 -8.40
N GLU A 83 0.44 -16.06 -8.50
CA GLU A 83 -0.26 -16.22 -9.78
C GLU A 83 -0.78 -14.88 -10.29
N LEU A 84 -1.28 -14.05 -9.38
CA LEU A 84 -1.82 -12.73 -9.70
C LEU A 84 -0.82 -11.59 -9.48
N GLU A 85 0.39 -11.89 -9.00
CA GLU A 85 1.44 -10.93 -8.67
C GLU A 85 0.93 -9.76 -7.81
N GLN A 86 0.24 -10.09 -6.72
CA GLN A 86 -0.37 -9.12 -5.82
C GLN A 86 -0.19 -9.51 -4.35
N TYR A 87 -0.27 -8.51 -3.47
CA TYR A 87 -0.27 -8.75 -2.03
C TYR A 87 -1.67 -8.59 -1.45
N TYR A 88 -2.03 -9.50 -0.56
CA TYR A 88 -3.14 -9.32 0.37
C TYR A 88 -2.56 -8.85 1.71
N VAL A 89 -3.08 -7.74 2.22
CA VAL A 89 -2.72 -7.18 3.51
C VAL A 89 -3.96 -7.14 4.38
N LEU A 90 -3.90 -7.82 5.50
CA LEU A 90 -4.93 -7.83 6.53
C LEU A 90 -4.45 -6.91 7.65
N ALA A 91 -5.09 -5.76 7.81
CA ALA A 91 -4.71 -4.76 8.80
C ALA A 91 -5.74 -4.70 9.93
N ASP A 92 -5.26 -4.68 11.18
CA ASP A 92 -6.10 -4.56 12.38
C ASP A 92 -5.54 -3.50 13.33
N PHE A 93 -6.41 -2.62 13.82
CA PHE A 93 -6.04 -1.53 14.73
C PHE A 93 -7.25 -0.94 15.45
N ASP A 94 -7.01 -0.20 16.53
CA ASP A 94 -8.06 0.59 17.18
C ASP A 94 -8.36 1.86 16.39
N ASN A 95 -9.64 2.19 16.22
CA ASN A 95 -10.04 3.39 15.51
C ASN A 95 -9.47 4.63 16.22
N PRO A 96 -8.59 5.43 15.59
CA PRO A 96 -8.02 6.61 16.23
C PRO A 96 -9.05 7.72 16.52
N ASN A 97 -10.24 7.62 15.92
CA ASN A 97 -11.33 8.58 16.04
C ASN A 97 -12.56 8.01 16.78
N GLY A 98 -12.47 6.85 17.44
CA GLY A 98 -13.59 6.23 18.16
C GLY A 98 -13.20 4.98 18.95
N ASP A 99 -14.14 4.37 19.68
CA ASP A 99 -13.84 3.27 20.61
C ASP A 99 -13.95 1.86 19.98
N ASN A 100 -14.04 1.77 18.65
CA ASN A 100 -14.20 0.51 17.94
C ASN A 100 -12.89 0.02 17.31
N ALA A 101 -12.71 -1.29 17.19
CA ALA A 101 -11.67 -1.86 16.36
C ALA A 101 -11.98 -1.66 14.86
N VAL A 102 -10.94 -1.65 14.05
CA VAL A 102 -10.96 -1.61 12.59
C VAL A 102 -10.28 -2.86 12.07
N GLU A 103 -10.98 -3.57 11.18
CA GLU A 103 -10.41 -4.66 10.38
C GLU A 103 -10.49 -4.23 8.92
N GLU A 104 -9.32 -4.02 8.30
CA GLU A 104 -9.22 -3.65 6.90
C GLU A 104 -8.60 -4.79 6.09
N ASN A 105 -9.14 -4.98 4.89
CA ASN A 105 -8.61 -5.90 3.88
C ASN A 105 -8.13 -5.08 2.70
N ILE A 106 -6.87 -5.29 2.29
CA ILE A 106 -6.22 -4.46 1.28
C ILE A 106 -5.57 -5.38 0.24
N VAL A 107 -5.85 -5.11 -1.04
CA VAL A 107 -5.11 -5.66 -2.19
C VAL A 107 -4.13 -4.62 -2.71
N LEU A 108 -2.85 -4.98 -2.79
CA LEU A 108 -1.80 -4.17 -3.39
C LEU A 108 -1.34 -4.79 -4.72
N ARG A 109 -1.32 -3.98 -5.78
CA ARG A 109 -0.87 -4.35 -7.12
C ARG A 109 0.13 -3.34 -7.64
N GLU A 110 1.11 -3.81 -8.40
CA GLU A 110 2.12 -2.94 -9.00
C GLU A 110 1.51 -2.13 -10.16
N ARG A 111 1.77 -0.83 -10.17
CA ARG A 111 1.44 0.09 -11.27
C ARG A 111 2.39 1.28 -11.25
N ASP A 112 3.01 1.57 -12.39
CA ASP A 112 3.97 2.66 -12.56
C ASP A 112 5.12 2.55 -11.54
N ASP A 113 5.70 1.34 -11.42
CA ASP A 113 6.79 0.99 -10.48
C ASP A 113 6.48 1.30 -9.01
N MET A 114 5.19 1.26 -8.63
CA MET A 114 4.72 1.49 -7.27
C MET A 114 3.60 0.52 -6.91
N TRP A 115 3.55 0.11 -5.65
CA TRP A 115 2.41 -0.62 -5.10
C TRP A 115 1.20 0.31 -4.91
N LYS A 116 0.05 -0.10 -5.45
CA LYS A 116 -1.21 0.63 -5.41
C LYS A 116 -2.35 -0.21 -4.87
N ILE A 117 -3.26 0.43 -4.16
CA ILE A 117 -4.44 -0.15 -3.53
C ILE A 117 -5.52 -0.39 -4.59
N ASP A 118 -5.88 -1.64 -4.82
CA ASP A 118 -7.00 -2.03 -5.67
C ASP A 118 -8.29 -2.07 -4.83
N ILE A 119 -9.02 -0.96 -4.78
CA ILE A 119 -10.21 -0.78 -3.94
C ILE A 119 -11.29 -1.81 -4.27
N SER A 120 -11.50 -2.09 -5.56
CA SER A 120 -12.52 -3.06 -5.99
C SER A 120 -12.17 -4.46 -5.56
N LYS A 121 -10.92 -4.90 -5.73
CA LYS A 121 -10.52 -6.23 -5.25
C LYS A 121 -10.44 -6.32 -3.73
N SER A 122 -10.14 -5.22 -3.06
CA SER A 122 -10.08 -5.15 -1.60
C SER A 122 -11.43 -5.44 -0.95
N SER A 123 -12.53 -4.99 -1.57
CA SER A 123 -13.89 -5.28 -1.07
C SER A 123 -14.31 -6.74 -1.24
N ASP A 124 -13.63 -7.51 -2.09
CA ASP A 124 -13.96 -8.91 -2.36
C ASP A 124 -13.19 -9.88 -1.44
N ILE A 125 -12.27 -9.39 -0.59
CA ILE A 125 -11.47 -10.23 0.29
C ILE A 125 -12.33 -10.86 1.40
N VAL A 126 -12.21 -12.19 1.52
CA VAL A 126 -12.62 -12.95 2.70
C VAL A 126 -11.36 -13.35 3.49
N ARG A 127 -11.19 -12.79 4.69
CA ARG A 127 -9.97 -12.94 5.53
C ARG A 127 -9.60 -14.40 5.77
N ASP A 128 -10.59 -15.23 6.10
CA ASP A 128 -10.37 -16.64 6.41
C ASP A 128 -9.89 -17.45 5.18
N GLU A 129 -10.38 -17.10 3.99
CA GLU A 129 -9.93 -17.71 2.73
C GLU A 129 -8.47 -17.33 2.47
N ILE A 130 -8.11 -16.05 2.62
CA ILE A 130 -6.71 -15.61 2.45
C ILE A 130 -5.77 -16.35 3.41
N LYS A 131 -6.15 -16.48 4.69
CA LYS A 131 -5.35 -17.17 5.71
C LYS A 131 -5.18 -18.66 5.45
N LYS A 132 -6.17 -19.28 4.80
CA LYS A 132 -6.19 -20.71 4.49
C LYS A 132 -5.43 -21.02 3.21
N ASP A 133 -5.62 -20.21 2.18
CA ASP A 133 -5.19 -20.53 0.82
C ASP A 133 -3.78 -20.01 0.53
N TYR A 134 -3.30 -19.00 1.28
CA TYR A 134 -1.98 -18.40 1.08
C TYR A 134 -1.08 -18.58 2.31
N LYS A 135 0.21 -18.83 2.04
CA LYS A 135 1.23 -18.80 3.09
C LYS A 135 1.47 -17.34 3.51
N ARG A 136 1.44 -17.09 4.82
CA ARG A 136 1.81 -15.78 5.37
C ARG A 136 3.30 -15.50 5.13
N GLU A 137 3.59 -14.41 4.45
CA GLU A 137 4.95 -13.94 4.16
C GLU A 137 5.55 -13.21 5.37
N ALA A 138 4.76 -12.35 6.02
CA ALA A 138 5.18 -11.63 7.21
C ALA A 138 4.02 -11.28 8.15
N CYS A 139 4.38 -10.96 9.39
CA CYS A 139 3.47 -10.44 10.40
C CYS A 139 4.16 -9.26 11.10
N ILE A 140 3.69 -8.05 10.85
CA ILE A 140 4.24 -6.81 11.40
C ILE A 140 3.37 -6.38 12.58
N HIS A 141 4.01 -6.09 13.72
CA HIS A 141 3.36 -5.73 15.00
C HIS A 141 2.37 -6.77 15.56
N CYS A 142 2.59 -8.06 15.30
CA CYS A 142 1.71 -9.14 15.77
C CYS A 142 2.03 -9.67 17.19
N LYS A 143 2.72 -8.89 18.02
CA LYS A 143 3.16 -9.32 19.35
C LYS A 143 2.03 -9.26 20.37
#